data_AF-A0A7C6BAD2-F1
#
_entry.id   AF-A0A7C6BAD2-F1
#
_cell.length_a   1.000
_cell.length_b   1.000
_cell.length_c   1.000
_cell.angle_alpha   90.00
_cell.angle_beta   90.00
_cell.angle_gamma   90.00
#
_symmetry.space_group_name_H-M   'P 1'
#
loop_
_entity.id
_entity.type
_entity.pdbx_description
1 polymer ?
#
loop_
_entity_poly.entity_id
_entity_poly.type
_entity_poly.pdbx_seq_one_letter_code
_entity_poly.pdbx_strand_id
1 'polypeptide(L)'
;MSLGSKIAWDDTVLPFQLDRSDIRGRVVRLDGVLDKVLSQHDYPPAVEKLVAEAAILTALIGPAIKLRWKLSLQVRGDGPARLVATDYYAPEEDGAPGRIRAYASYDAEALKPESDPFPQIGSGYFAVLIDQGKGTEPYSGLTPIAGSSLADCAQTYFAQSEQLPTRFALSFRKEPDGWRAGGVMLQKMPAMPPRPKEDGGEAG
;
A
#
# COMPACT_ATOMS: atom_id res chain seq x y z
N MET A 1 -26.21 -20.55 9.66
CA MET A 1 -25.35 -20.42 8.46
C MET A 1 -23.96 -20.93 8.83
N SER A 2 -23.41 -21.85 8.05
CA SER A 2 -22.22 -22.64 8.40
C SER A 2 -20.95 -21.80 8.45
N LEU A 3 -20.17 -21.92 9.52
CA LEU A 3 -18.85 -21.30 9.72
C LEU A 3 -17.79 -21.74 8.68
N GLY A 4 -18.09 -22.72 7.82
CA GLY A 4 -17.14 -23.32 6.88
C GLY A 4 -16.80 -22.50 5.63
N SER A 5 -17.44 -21.33 5.41
CA SER A 5 -17.25 -20.51 4.20
C SER A 5 -16.81 -19.06 4.44
N LYS A 6 -16.33 -18.70 5.65
CA LYS A 6 -15.34 -17.62 5.79
C LYS A 6 -14.02 -18.18 5.28
N ILE A 7 -13.96 -18.37 3.97
CA ILE A 7 -12.92 -19.11 3.27
C ILE A 7 -11.60 -18.35 3.45
N ALA A 8 -10.48 -19.09 3.48
CA ALA A 8 -9.08 -18.66 3.65
C ALA A 8 -8.54 -17.64 2.61
N TRP A 9 -9.42 -16.85 1.99
CA TRP A 9 -9.20 -15.92 0.88
C TRP A 9 -9.62 -14.47 1.20
N ASP A 10 -10.14 -14.21 2.41
CA ASP A 10 -10.60 -12.88 2.81
C ASP A 10 -9.43 -11.89 2.99
N ASP A 11 -8.26 -12.41 3.40
CA ASP A 11 -7.01 -11.65 3.47
C ASP A 11 -5.94 -12.38 2.67
N THR A 12 -5.57 -11.87 1.49
CA THR A 12 -4.59 -12.51 0.61
C THR A 12 -3.90 -11.48 -0.26
N VAL A 13 -2.58 -11.63 -0.42
CA VAL A 13 -1.80 -10.92 -1.44
C VAL A 13 -1.27 -11.96 -2.42
N LEU A 14 -1.69 -11.88 -3.68
CA LEU A 14 -1.24 -12.77 -4.75
C LEU A 14 -0.31 -12.00 -5.70
N PRO A 15 0.99 -12.31 -5.75
CA PRO A 15 1.88 -11.77 -6.77
C PRO A 15 1.66 -12.43 -8.13
N PHE A 16 1.83 -11.66 -9.19
CA PHE A 16 1.82 -12.14 -10.56
C PHE A 16 2.83 -11.39 -11.44
N GLN A 17 3.14 -11.95 -12.60
CA GLN A 17 3.99 -11.34 -13.60
C GLN A 17 3.39 -11.53 -15.00
N LEU A 18 3.52 -10.51 -15.83
CA LEU A 18 3.12 -10.47 -17.23
C LEU A 18 4.39 -10.36 -18.09
N ASP A 19 5.00 -11.51 -18.38
CA ASP A 19 6.34 -11.60 -18.98
C ASP A 19 6.48 -10.83 -20.30
N ARG A 20 5.47 -10.88 -21.17
CA ARG A 20 5.53 -10.23 -22.49
C ARG A 20 5.54 -8.71 -22.44
N SER A 21 5.10 -8.13 -21.32
CA SER A 21 4.99 -6.68 -21.14
C SER A 21 5.99 -6.12 -20.15
N ASP A 22 6.87 -6.96 -19.58
CA ASP A 22 7.77 -6.60 -18.50
C ASP A 22 7.03 -5.91 -17.33
N ILE A 23 5.88 -6.46 -16.94
CA ILE A 23 5.06 -5.93 -15.83
C ILE A 23 4.98 -6.98 -14.74
N ARG A 24 5.18 -6.56 -13.50
CA ARG A 24 4.85 -7.35 -12.31
C ARG A 24 3.73 -6.68 -11.55
N GLY A 25 2.98 -7.44 -10.79
CA GLY A 25 1.88 -6.91 -10.02
C GLY A 25 1.50 -7.76 -8.83
N ARG A 26 0.52 -7.24 -8.09
CA ARG A 26 -0.11 -7.94 -6.98
C ARG A 26 -1.60 -7.67 -7.00
N VAL A 27 -2.38 -8.68 -6.67
CA VAL A 27 -3.79 -8.53 -6.32
C VAL A 27 -3.90 -8.70 -4.81
N VAL A 28 -4.68 -7.84 -4.16
CA VAL A 28 -4.96 -7.96 -2.73
C VAL A 28 -6.45 -8.07 -2.46
N ARG A 29 -6.79 -8.89 -1.48
CA ARG A 29 -8.02 -8.79 -0.67
C ARG A 29 -7.62 -8.58 0.78
N LEU A 30 -8.28 -7.67 1.47
CA LEU A 30 -7.93 -7.26 2.82
C LEU A 30 -9.20 -7.01 3.65
N ASP A 31 -10.07 -8.00 3.74
CA ASP A 31 -11.37 -7.85 4.38
C ASP A 31 -11.23 -7.93 5.92
N GLY A 32 -10.74 -9.06 6.42
CA GLY A 32 -10.67 -9.34 7.86
C GLY A 32 -9.58 -8.53 8.59
N VAL A 33 -8.47 -8.22 7.92
CA VAL A 33 -7.44 -7.32 8.46
C VAL A 33 -7.97 -5.90 8.53
N LEU A 34 -8.70 -5.42 7.52
CA LEU A 34 -9.23 -4.07 7.53
C LEU A 34 -10.31 -3.89 8.61
N ASP A 35 -11.19 -4.89 8.79
CA ASP A 35 -12.15 -4.91 9.90
C ASP A 35 -11.45 -4.74 11.25
N LYS A 36 -10.40 -5.53 11.51
CA LYS A 36 -9.64 -5.48 12.77
C LYS A 36 -8.88 -4.17 12.98
N VAL A 37 -8.46 -3.51 11.91
CA VAL A 37 -7.77 -2.23 11.96
C VAL A 37 -8.76 -1.13 12.32
N LEU A 38 -9.88 -1.06 11.59
CA LEU A 38 -10.87 -0.01 11.78
C LEU A 38 -11.66 -0.18 13.08
N SER A 39 -11.86 -1.42 13.56
CA SER A 39 -12.58 -1.66 14.82
C SER A 39 -11.86 -1.17 16.08
N GLN A 40 -10.57 -0.78 15.99
CA GLN A 40 -9.81 -0.30 17.17
C GLN A 40 -10.13 1.15 17.53
N HIS A 41 -10.77 1.89 16.62
CA HIS A 41 -11.08 3.30 16.77
C HIS A 41 -12.47 3.61 16.22
N ASP A 42 -13.17 4.55 16.85
CA ASP A 42 -14.48 5.02 16.38
C ASP A 42 -14.27 6.15 15.36
N TYR A 43 -13.71 5.80 14.19
CA TYR A 43 -13.42 6.77 13.15
C TYR A 43 -14.70 7.24 12.44
N PRO A 44 -14.82 8.55 12.15
CA PRO A 44 -15.86 9.03 11.26
C PRO A 44 -15.66 8.47 9.83
N PRO A 45 -16.73 8.35 9.02
CA PRO A 45 -16.66 7.64 7.74
C PRO A 45 -15.60 8.14 6.75
N ALA A 46 -15.34 9.45 6.71
CA ALA A 46 -14.24 10.01 5.92
C ALA A 46 -12.86 9.46 6.35
N VAL A 47 -12.60 9.35 7.66
CA VAL A 47 -11.33 8.82 8.17
C VAL A 47 -11.26 7.30 7.97
N GLU A 48 -12.36 6.57 8.12
CA GLU A 48 -12.41 5.14 7.80
C GLU A 48 -11.97 4.87 6.35
N LYS A 49 -12.47 5.66 5.39
CA LYS A 49 -12.12 5.54 3.96
C LYS A 49 -10.63 5.82 3.70
N LEU A 50 -10.04 6.84 4.34
CA LEU A 50 -8.61 7.13 4.21
C LEU A 50 -7.75 6.00 4.75
N VAL A 51 -8.10 5.49 5.93
CA VAL A 51 -7.39 4.38 6.58
C VAL A 51 -7.52 3.10 5.75
N ALA A 52 -8.71 2.83 5.18
CA ALA A 52 -8.94 1.70 4.29
C ALA A 52 -8.06 1.77 3.04
N GLU A 53 -8.07 2.90 2.33
CA GLU A 53 -7.25 3.09 1.13
C GLU A 53 -5.75 2.91 1.45
N ALA A 54 -5.26 3.52 2.53
CA ALA A 54 -3.87 3.42 2.95
C ALA A 54 -3.47 1.98 3.34
N ALA A 55 -4.36 1.24 4.00
CA ALA A 55 -4.10 -0.15 4.38
C ALA A 55 -3.96 -1.06 3.13
N ILE A 56 -4.81 -0.86 2.13
CA ILE A 56 -4.75 -1.61 0.85
C ILE A 56 -3.45 -1.27 0.10
N LEU A 57 -3.08 0.01 0.02
CA LEU A 57 -1.80 0.43 -0.58
C LEU A 57 -0.62 -0.24 0.12
N THR A 58 -0.61 -0.24 1.45
CA THR A 58 0.42 -0.88 2.27
C THR A 58 0.48 -2.38 2.05
N ALA A 59 -0.66 -3.05 1.89
CA ALA A 59 -0.70 -4.47 1.57
C ALA A 59 -0.18 -4.80 0.16
N LEU A 60 -0.37 -3.89 -0.82
CA LEU A 60 0.16 -4.04 -2.18
C LEU A 60 1.67 -3.75 -2.28
N ILE A 61 2.14 -2.74 -1.53
CA ILE A 61 3.52 -2.27 -1.58
C ILE A 61 4.42 -3.06 -0.63
N GLY A 62 3.98 -3.30 0.60
CA GLY A 62 4.74 -3.89 1.70
C GLY A 62 5.49 -5.17 1.34
N PRO A 63 4.87 -6.17 0.68
CA PRO A 63 5.54 -7.41 0.28
C PRO A 63 6.69 -7.25 -0.72
N ALA A 64 7.03 -6.03 -1.16
CA ALA A 64 8.24 -5.75 -1.95
C ALA A 64 9.50 -5.58 -1.10
N ILE A 65 9.38 -5.39 0.22
CA ILE A 65 10.54 -5.21 1.11
C ILE A 65 11.10 -6.57 1.59
N LYS A 66 12.32 -6.58 2.13
CA LYS A 66 12.96 -7.80 2.64
C LYS A 66 12.33 -8.28 3.95
N LEU A 67 12.55 -9.56 4.28
CA LEU A 67 12.18 -10.14 5.58
C LEU A 67 12.71 -9.28 6.75
N ARG A 68 11.95 -9.24 7.84
CA ARG A 68 12.26 -8.50 9.08
C ARG A 68 12.33 -6.97 8.94
N TRP A 69 12.13 -6.42 7.74
CA TRP A 69 12.05 -4.98 7.55
C TRP A 69 10.65 -4.45 7.89
N LYS A 70 10.56 -3.15 8.11
CA LYS A 70 9.30 -2.44 8.29
C LYS A 70 9.18 -1.36 7.23
N LEU A 71 8.05 -1.34 6.53
CA LEU A 71 7.65 -0.24 5.65
C LEU A 71 6.57 0.59 6.34
N SER A 72 6.67 1.92 6.23
CA SER A 72 5.64 2.85 6.67
C SER A 72 5.22 3.75 5.52
N LEU A 73 3.93 3.80 5.22
CA LEU A 73 3.35 4.87 4.40
C LEU A 73 2.76 5.92 5.34
N GLN A 74 3.12 7.18 5.15
CA GLN A 74 2.56 8.29 5.92
C GLN A 74 2.08 9.40 4.99
N VAL A 75 0.85 9.85 5.20
CA VAL A 75 0.29 11.03 4.56
C VAL A 75 0.07 12.06 5.64
N ARG A 76 0.75 13.21 5.53
CA ARG A 76 0.63 14.31 6.48
C ARG A 76 0.22 15.56 5.74
N GLY A 77 -0.82 16.21 6.23
CA GLY A 77 -1.31 17.45 5.67
C GLY A 77 -1.74 18.46 6.73
N ASP A 78 -2.05 19.66 6.25
CA ASP A 78 -2.50 20.80 7.05
C ASP A 78 -4.03 20.89 7.22
N GLY A 79 -4.77 19.96 6.63
CA GLY A 79 -6.23 19.86 6.75
C GLY A 79 -6.71 19.16 8.02
N PRO A 80 -8.04 19.04 8.20
CA PRO A 80 -8.64 18.37 9.35
C PRO A 80 -8.26 16.89 9.45
N ALA A 81 -7.95 16.19 8.36
CA ALA A 81 -7.33 14.86 8.38
C ALA A 81 -5.80 14.98 8.40
N ARG A 82 -5.24 15.27 9.57
CA ARG A 82 -3.84 15.69 9.77
C ARG A 82 -2.81 14.62 9.43
N LEU A 83 -3.10 13.35 9.75
CA LEU A 83 -2.20 12.23 9.52
C LEU A 83 -2.98 10.97 9.19
N VAL A 84 -2.55 10.24 8.16
CA VAL A 84 -2.91 8.85 7.92
C VAL A 84 -1.60 8.07 7.81
N ALA A 85 -1.41 7.06 8.65
CA ALA A 85 -0.19 6.29 8.70
C ALA A 85 -0.49 4.79 8.71
N THR A 86 0.29 4.04 7.95
CA THR A 86 0.20 2.58 7.88
C THR A 86 1.58 1.96 7.89
N ASP A 87 1.70 0.83 8.57
CA ASP A 87 2.93 0.08 8.71
C ASP A 87 2.72 -1.34 8.19
N TYR A 88 3.63 -1.82 7.36
CA TYR A 88 3.80 -3.23 7.03
C TYR A 88 5.05 -3.76 7.72
N TYR A 89 4.88 -4.80 8.54
CA TYR A 89 5.95 -5.54 9.15
C TYR A 89 6.17 -6.82 8.33
N ALA A 90 7.31 -6.90 7.65
CA ALA A 90 7.67 -8.10 6.91
C ALA A 90 7.86 -9.28 7.88
N PRO A 91 7.51 -10.50 7.44
CA PRO A 91 7.66 -11.69 8.26
C PRO A 91 9.13 -11.98 8.59
N GLU A 92 9.35 -12.77 9.64
CA GLU A 92 10.70 -13.16 10.06
C GLU A 92 11.31 -14.26 9.20
N GLU A 93 10.45 -15.05 8.56
CA GLU A 93 10.75 -16.21 7.73
C GLU A 93 9.92 -16.16 6.43
N ASP A 94 10.41 -16.83 5.40
CA ASP A 94 9.69 -16.94 4.13
C ASP A 94 8.41 -17.78 4.29
N GLY A 95 7.35 -17.42 3.57
CA GLY A 95 6.03 -18.06 3.66
C GLY A 95 5.19 -17.70 4.89
N ALA A 96 5.73 -16.99 5.88
CA ALA A 96 4.95 -16.50 7.02
C ALA A 96 4.17 -15.21 6.64
N PRO A 97 3.02 -14.94 7.29
CA PRO A 97 2.23 -13.74 6.98
C PRO A 97 2.91 -12.47 7.48
N GLY A 98 2.91 -11.42 6.66
CA GLY A 98 3.20 -10.06 7.10
C GLY A 98 2.11 -9.52 8.03
N ARG A 99 2.41 -8.45 8.77
CA ARG A 99 1.44 -7.78 9.64
C ARG A 99 1.24 -6.35 9.20
N ILE A 100 0.00 -5.87 9.25
CA ILE A 100 -0.36 -4.50 8.94
C ILE A 100 -0.89 -3.80 10.19
N ARG A 101 -0.50 -2.54 10.36
CA ARG A 101 -1.08 -1.61 11.32
C ARG A 101 -1.46 -0.33 10.59
N ALA A 102 -2.57 0.28 10.94
CA ALA A 102 -2.95 1.59 10.42
C ALA A 102 -3.56 2.45 11.53
N TYR A 103 -3.37 3.76 11.42
CA TYR A 103 -3.93 4.73 12.34
C TYR A 103 -4.01 6.10 11.66
N ALA A 104 -4.95 6.92 12.13
CA ALA A 104 -5.11 8.30 11.68
C ALA A 104 -5.24 9.25 12.86
N SER A 105 -4.85 10.51 12.63
CA SER A 105 -5.09 11.64 13.52
C SER A 105 -5.85 12.71 12.76
N TYR A 106 -6.90 13.24 13.38
CA TYR A 106 -7.80 14.20 12.77
C TYR A 106 -8.33 15.20 13.80
N ASP A 107 -8.88 16.30 13.31
CA ASP A 107 -9.61 17.29 14.08
C ASP A 107 -11.11 16.98 14.05
N ALA A 108 -11.67 16.52 15.18
CA ALA A 108 -13.06 16.10 15.23
C ALA A 108 -14.08 17.25 15.05
N GLU A 109 -13.69 18.50 15.33
CA GLU A 109 -14.58 19.65 15.20
C GLU A 109 -14.56 20.22 13.78
N ALA A 110 -13.42 20.14 13.09
CA ALA A 110 -13.26 20.68 11.75
C ALA A 110 -13.51 19.66 10.62
N LEU A 111 -13.39 18.36 10.90
CA LEU A 111 -13.63 17.30 9.92
C LEU A 111 -15.11 17.25 9.52
N LYS A 112 -15.37 17.00 8.23
CA LYS A 112 -16.70 16.76 7.67
C LYS A 112 -16.87 15.25 7.43
N PRO A 113 -17.57 14.51 8.31
CA PRO A 113 -17.57 13.05 8.32
C PRO A 113 -18.03 12.38 7.01
N GLU A 114 -19.02 12.96 6.33
CA GLU A 114 -19.63 12.39 5.12
C GLU A 114 -19.12 13.01 3.81
N SER A 115 -18.19 13.97 3.89
CA SER A 115 -17.62 14.60 2.69
C SER A 115 -16.56 13.73 2.02
N ASP A 116 -16.10 14.15 0.84
CA ASP A 116 -14.96 13.53 0.18
C ASP A 116 -13.75 13.49 1.16
N PRO A 117 -13.20 12.30 1.44
CA PRO A 117 -12.12 12.15 2.40
C PRO A 117 -10.80 12.79 1.96
N PHE A 118 -10.43 12.73 0.68
CA PHE A 118 -9.09 13.12 0.24
C PHE A 118 -8.81 14.63 0.37
N PRO A 119 -9.72 15.54 -0.04
CA PRO A 119 -9.52 16.98 0.13
C PRO A 119 -9.38 17.43 1.59
N GLN A 120 -9.88 16.64 2.54
CA GLN A 120 -9.79 16.94 3.97
C GLN A 120 -8.38 16.76 4.55
N ILE A 121 -7.45 16.17 3.81
CA ILE A 121 -6.03 16.10 4.19
C ILE A 121 -5.35 17.46 3.98
N GLY A 122 -5.82 18.26 3.01
CA GLY A 122 -5.21 19.53 2.64
C GLY A 122 -3.90 19.36 1.86
N SER A 123 -2.98 20.31 2.04
CA SER A 123 -1.65 20.29 1.43
C SER A 123 -0.64 19.65 2.36
N GLY A 124 0.38 19.01 1.80
CA GLY A 124 1.42 18.35 2.60
C GLY A 124 2.20 17.33 1.81
N TYR A 125 2.55 16.22 2.44
CA TYR A 125 3.42 15.20 1.83
C TYR A 125 2.93 13.77 2.07
N PHE A 126 3.21 12.95 1.07
CA PHE A 126 3.22 11.49 1.13
C PHE A 126 4.67 11.03 1.34
N ALA A 127 4.89 10.18 2.33
CA ALA A 127 6.18 9.64 2.69
C ALA A 127 6.16 8.12 2.70
N VAL A 128 7.22 7.52 2.16
CA VAL A 128 7.53 6.10 2.30
C VAL A 128 8.80 5.99 3.12
N LEU A 129 8.72 5.24 4.22
CA LEU A 129 9.86 4.98 5.08
C LEU A 129 10.12 3.47 5.12
N ILE A 130 11.39 3.08 5.06
CA ILE A 130 11.80 1.68 5.20
C ILE A 130 12.86 1.59 6.30
N ASP A 131 12.49 0.92 7.38
CA ASP A 131 13.38 0.57 8.48
C ASP A 131 13.94 -0.84 8.24
N GLN A 132 15.27 -0.92 8.15
CA GLN A 132 16.01 -2.14 7.83
C GLN A 132 16.58 -2.82 9.10
N GLY A 133 16.29 -2.27 10.29
CA GLY A 133 16.71 -2.80 11.57
C GLY A 133 17.75 -1.94 12.30
N LYS A 134 18.29 -2.50 13.39
CA LYS A 134 19.25 -1.78 14.25
C LYS A 134 20.55 -1.47 13.50
N GLY A 135 21.03 -0.23 13.65
CA GLY A 135 22.32 0.19 13.09
C GLY A 135 22.27 0.61 11.62
N THR A 136 21.08 0.63 11.01
CA THR A 136 20.88 1.17 9.65
C THR A 136 20.16 2.50 9.71
N GLU A 137 20.55 3.43 8.85
CA GLU A 137 19.76 4.64 8.63
C GLU A 137 18.50 4.29 7.83
N PRO A 138 17.29 4.63 8.30
CA PRO A 138 16.06 4.34 7.57
C PRO A 138 16.05 5.06 6.23
N TYR A 139 15.64 4.35 5.18
CA TYR A 139 15.33 5.00 3.93
C TYR A 139 14.04 5.82 4.08
N SER A 140 14.02 7.03 3.54
CA SER A 140 12.86 7.92 3.53
C SER A 140 12.78 8.64 2.20
N GLY A 141 11.66 8.48 1.51
CA GLY A 141 11.33 9.25 0.32
C GLY A 141 10.02 10.00 0.51
N LEU A 142 9.98 11.26 0.07
CA LEU A 142 8.84 12.14 0.24
C LEU A 142 8.44 12.78 -1.09
N THR A 143 7.15 12.87 -1.34
CA THR A 143 6.57 13.65 -2.44
C THR A 143 5.41 14.50 -1.93
N PRO A 144 5.09 15.64 -2.55
CA PRO A 144 3.88 16.39 -2.22
C PRO A 144 2.62 15.53 -2.36
N ILE A 145 1.59 15.82 -1.57
CA ILE A 145 0.24 15.29 -1.82
C ILE A 145 -0.21 15.82 -3.19
N ALA A 146 -0.59 14.91 -4.07
CA ALA A 146 -0.95 15.24 -5.44
C ALA A 146 -2.01 14.27 -5.98
N GLY A 147 -2.83 14.75 -6.92
CA GLY A 147 -3.92 13.99 -7.51
C GLY A 147 -5.21 14.10 -6.71
N SER A 148 -5.97 13.01 -6.66
CA SER A 148 -7.33 12.96 -6.11
C SER A 148 -7.55 11.85 -5.08
N SER A 149 -6.51 11.08 -4.78
CA SER A 149 -6.58 9.89 -3.91
C SER A 149 -5.21 9.57 -3.31
N LEU A 150 -5.16 8.73 -2.26
CA LEU A 150 -3.88 8.26 -1.72
C LEU A 150 -3.16 7.36 -2.74
N ALA A 151 -3.90 6.65 -3.58
CA ALA A 151 -3.37 5.93 -4.71
C ALA A 151 -2.61 6.85 -5.68
N ASP A 152 -3.16 8.01 -6.02
CA ASP A 152 -2.48 8.99 -6.88
C ASP A 152 -1.18 9.52 -6.24
N CYS A 153 -1.19 9.77 -4.93
CA CYS A 153 0.02 10.12 -4.18
C CYS A 153 1.08 9.02 -4.29
N ALA A 154 0.69 7.75 -4.09
CA ALA A 154 1.60 6.62 -4.23
C ALA A 154 2.13 6.46 -5.67
N GLN A 155 1.29 6.65 -6.70
CA GLN A 155 1.74 6.64 -8.10
C GLN A 155 2.76 7.73 -8.38
N THR A 156 2.54 8.93 -7.84
CA THR A 156 3.46 10.07 -7.95
C THR A 156 4.79 9.76 -7.29
N TYR A 157 4.76 9.19 -6.07
CA TYR A 157 5.95 8.74 -5.37
C TYR A 157 6.77 7.74 -6.19
N PHE A 158 6.15 6.65 -6.67
CA PHE A 158 6.86 5.64 -7.44
C PHE A 158 7.40 6.16 -8.77
N ALA A 159 6.69 7.09 -9.42
CA ALA A 159 7.16 7.70 -10.65
C ALA A 159 8.37 8.64 -10.43
N GLN A 160 8.36 9.42 -9.35
CA GLN A 160 9.37 10.46 -9.11
C GLN A 160 10.56 9.97 -8.28
N SER A 161 10.31 9.29 -7.16
CA SER A 161 11.35 8.88 -6.21
C SER A 161 12.00 7.56 -6.60
N GLU A 162 11.22 6.60 -7.11
CA GLU A 162 11.72 5.27 -7.46
C GLU A 162 12.00 5.09 -8.96
N GLN A 163 11.53 6.01 -9.81
CA GLN A 163 11.59 5.89 -11.28
C GLN A 163 10.98 4.58 -11.80
N LEU A 164 9.96 4.07 -11.08
CA LEU A 164 9.25 2.83 -11.40
C LEU A 164 7.79 3.16 -11.67
N PRO A 165 7.38 3.37 -12.94
CA PRO A 165 6.00 3.61 -13.29
C PRO A 165 5.09 2.54 -12.69
N THR A 166 4.24 2.97 -11.77
CA THR A 166 3.36 2.12 -10.98
C THR A 166 1.93 2.65 -11.10
N ARG A 167 0.97 1.72 -11.17
CA ARG A 167 -0.47 2.00 -11.20
C ARG A 167 -1.17 1.19 -10.13
N PHE A 168 -2.18 1.82 -9.52
CA PHE A 168 -3.04 1.19 -8.53
C PHE A 168 -4.49 1.32 -8.97
N ALA A 169 -5.26 0.25 -8.80
CA ALA A 169 -6.71 0.27 -8.92
C ALA A 169 -7.28 -0.36 -7.65
N LEU A 170 -7.93 0.43 -6.82
CA LEU A 170 -8.39 0.03 -5.49
C LEU A 170 -9.91 0.15 -5.40
N SER A 171 -10.54 -0.69 -4.59
CA SER A 171 -11.94 -0.56 -4.24
C SER A 171 -12.16 -1.06 -2.83
N PHE A 172 -12.98 -0.33 -2.08
CA PHE A 172 -13.37 -0.73 -0.74
C PHE A 172 -14.76 -0.20 -0.40
N ARG A 173 -15.48 -0.96 0.41
CA ARG A 173 -16.84 -0.67 0.85
C ARG A 173 -17.08 -1.27 2.23
N LYS A 174 -17.85 -0.56 3.04
CA LYS A 174 -18.44 -1.11 4.27
C LYS A 174 -19.77 -1.79 3.90
N GLU A 175 -19.84 -3.09 4.10
CA GLU A 175 -21.05 -3.90 3.94
C GLU A 175 -21.63 -4.25 5.33
N PRO A 176 -22.89 -4.74 5.41
CA PRO A 176 -23.49 -5.11 6.70
C PRO A 176 -22.71 -6.17 7.49
N ASP A 177 -21.92 -6.99 6.80
CA ASP A 177 -21.13 -8.09 7.36
C ASP A 177 -19.65 -7.75 7.59
N GLY A 178 -19.25 -6.50 7.33
CA GLY A 178 -17.90 -6.00 7.52
C GLY A 178 -17.37 -5.22 6.31
N TRP A 179 -16.08 -4.90 6.34
CA TRP A 179 -15.40 -4.28 5.23
C TRP A 179 -15.09 -5.28 4.11
N ARG A 180 -15.24 -4.82 2.87
CA ARG A 180 -14.79 -5.48 1.67
C ARG A 180 -13.77 -4.57 1.01
N ALA A 181 -12.55 -5.04 0.84
CA ALA A 181 -11.45 -4.23 0.34
C ALA A 181 -10.52 -5.05 -0.54
N GLY A 182 -10.19 -4.49 -1.71
CA GLY A 182 -9.26 -5.12 -2.61
C GLY A 182 -8.64 -4.13 -3.58
N GLY A 183 -7.61 -4.61 -4.28
CA GLY A 183 -6.95 -3.78 -5.26
C GLY A 183 -5.93 -4.53 -6.09
N VAL A 184 -5.49 -3.88 -7.15
CA VAL A 184 -4.45 -4.37 -8.04
C VAL A 184 -3.36 -3.31 -8.15
N MET A 185 -2.11 -3.76 -8.05
CA MET A 185 -0.92 -2.99 -8.35
C MET A 185 -0.28 -3.54 -9.62
N LEU A 186 0.10 -2.64 -10.53
CA LEU A 186 0.93 -2.94 -11.70
C LEU A 186 2.17 -2.07 -11.66
N GLN A 187 3.33 -2.67 -11.88
CA GLN A 187 4.61 -1.97 -11.89
C GLN A 187 5.48 -2.48 -13.04
N LYS A 188 6.05 -1.55 -13.80
CA LYS A 188 7.00 -1.88 -14.86
C LYS A 188 8.30 -2.42 -14.25
N MET A 189 8.82 -3.50 -14.81
CA MET A 189 10.13 -4.04 -14.44
C MET A 189 11.25 -3.21 -15.08
N PRO A 190 12.42 -3.08 -14.43
CA PRO A 190 13.59 -2.48 -15.07
C PRO A 190 13.92 -3.23 -16.35
N ALA A 191 14.34 -2.51 -17.39
CA ALA A 191 14.85 -3.16 -18.60
C ALA A 191 16.04 -4.04 -18.22
N MET A 192 15.99 -5.33 -18.58
CA MET A 192 17.18 -6.17 -18.45
C MET A 192 18.29 -5.58 -19.34
N PRO A 193 19.54 -5.48 -18.86
CA PRO A 193 20.64 -5.21 -19.77
C PRO A 193 20.64 -6.28 -20.88
N PRO A 194 20.98 -5.92 -22.13
CA PRO A 194 21.01 -6.89 -23.22
C PRO A 194 21.90 -8.06 -22.81
N ARG A 195 21.39 -9.29 -22.99
CA ARG A 195 22.22 -10.49 -22.82
C ARG A 195 23.46 -10.32 -23.69
N PRO A 196 24.68 -10.58 -23.16
CA PRO A 196 25.86 -10.68 -24.01
C PRO A 196 25.53 -11.65 -25.14
N LYS A 197 25.78 -11.25 -26.39
CA LYS A 197 25.75 -12.20 -27.50
C LYS A 197 26.71 -13.32 -27.12
N GLU A 198 26.24 -14.57 -27.14
CA GLU A 198 27.15 -15.70 -27.21
C GLU A 198 27.99 -15.48 -28.47
N ASP A 199 29.27 -15.12 -28.28
CA ASP A 199 30.26 -15.20 -29.35
C ASP A 199 30.28 -16.66 -29.77
N GLY A 200 29.64 -16.94 -30.90
CA GLY A 200 29.75 -18.23 -31.58
C GLY A 200 31.21 -18.45 -31.89
N GLY A 201 31.87 -19.29 -31.09
CA GLY A 201 33.24 -19.70 -31.33
C GLY A 201 33.31 -20.46 -32.64
N GLU A 202 33.79 -19.79 -33.69
CA GLU A 202 34.42 -20.47 -34.82
C GLU A 202 35.82 -20.89 -34.37
N ALA A 203 35.96 -22.17 -34.01
CA ALA A 203 37.24 -22.84 -33.98
C ALA A 203 37.62 -23.20 -35.43
N GLY A 204 38.64 -22.52 -35.96
CA GLY A 204 39.35 -22.92 -37.17
C GLY A 204 40.37 -24.03 -36.93
#